data_AF-A0A853F0D0-F1
#
_entry.id   AF-A0A853F0D0-F1
#
_cell.length_a   1.000
_cell.length_b   1.000
_cell.length_c   1.000
_cell.angle_alpha   90.00
_cell.angle_beta   90.00
_cell.angle_gamma   90.00
#
_symmetry.space_group_name_H-M   'P 1'
#
loop_
_entity.id
_entity.type
_entity.pdbx_description
1 polymer ?
#
loop_
_entity_poly.entity_id
_entity_poly.type
_entity_poly.pdbx_seq_one_letter_code
_entity_poly.pdbx_strand_id
1 'polypeptide(L)'
;MVVGEFMAPFKYYQNTGTTSNPAYEAKTGDSNPFNGIDVGYSAKPTLADIDGDGDLDLVVGGSDGTLKYYQNTGITSNPTYEVKTGDSNPFDGIDVGDYSAPTLADIDGDGDLDLVMGEVYGTLKYYQNTGTTSNPAYEAKNEMTIL
;
A
#
# COMPACT_ATOMS: atom_id res chain seq x y z
N MET A 1 8.27 -6.14 9.25
CA MET A 1 8.14 -4.67 9.31
C MET A 1 8.87 -4.10 8.12
N VAL A 2 8.18 -3.32 7.29
CA VAL A 2 8.78 -2.57 6.18
C VAL A 2 8.79 -1.10 6.59
N VAL A 3 9.93 -0.43 6.42
CA VAL A 3 10.08 0.98 6.75
C VAL A 3 10.61 1.72 5.54
N GLY A 4 9.89 2.76 5.11
CA GLY A 4 10.37 3.74 4.15
C GLY A 4 11.24 4.79 4.87
N GLU A 5 12.34 5.22 4.26
CA GLU A 5 13.20 6.28 4.80
C GLU A 5 13.27 7.49 3.88
N PHE A 6 13.75 8.62 4.42
CA PHE A 6 13.98 9.86 3.68
C PHE A 6 15.09 9.61 2.65
N MET A 7 14.71 9.34 1.39
CA MET A 7 15.61 9.02 0.27
C MET A 7 16.39 7.70 0.37
N ALA A 8 16.01 6.78 1.26
CA ALA A 8 16.69 5.49 1.38
C ALA A 8 15.81 4.34 0.84
N PRO A 9 16.44 3.30 0.28
CA PRO A 9 15.70 2.10 -0.13
C PRO A 9 14.94 1.51 1.05
N PHE A 10 13.81 0.89 0.77
CA PHE A 10 13.00 0.22 1.80
C PHE A 10 13.85 -0.70 2.67
N LYS A 11 13.74 -0.51 3.98
CA LYS A 11 14.31 -1.44 4.95
C LYS A 11 13.29 -2.51 5.28
N TYR A 12 13.69 -3.76 5.16
CA TYR A 12 12.86 -4.90 5.51
C TYR A 12 13.44 -5.65 6.70
N TYR A 13 12.61 -5.79 7.73
CA TYR A 13 12.89 -6.59 8.91
C TYR A 13 11.91 -7.76 8.97
N GLN A 14 12.40 -8.96 8.70
CA GLN A 14 11.61 -10.19 8.75
C GLN A 14 11.54 -10.68 10.20
N ASN A 15 10.35 -11.03 10.68
CA ASN A 15 10.22 -11.74 11.95
C ASN A 15 10.66 -13.20 11.75
N THR A 16 11.75 -13.59 12.36
CA THR A 16 12.28 -14.97 12.39
C THR A 16 12.01 -15.67 13.72
N GLY A 17 11.39 -14.95 14.68
CA GLY A 17 10.94 -15.49 15.95
C GLY A 17 9.54 -16.11 15.89
N THR A 18 8.88 -16.19 17.04
CA THR A 18 7.49 -16.65 17.15
C THR A 18 6.56 -15.48 17.46
N THR A 19 5.25 -15.73 17.45
CA THR A 19 4.26 -14.72 17.88
C THR A 19 4.41 -14.31 19.34
N SER A 20 4.88 -15.21 20.21
CA SER A 20 5.11 -14.95 21.63
C SER A 20 6.53 -14.48 21.97
N ASN A 21 7.49 -14.64 21.05
CA ASN A 21 8.87 -14.21 21.20
C ASN A 21 9.40 -13.73 19.85
N PRO A 22 9.05 -12.50 19.43
CA PRO A 22 9.43 -11.97 18.13
C PRO A 22 10.93 -11.70 18.07
N ALA A 23 11.54 -11.99 16.92
CA ALA A 23 12.93 -11.70 16.63
C ALA A 23 13.00 -11.16 15.20
N TYR A 24 13.63 -10.00 15.01
CA TYR A 24 13.66 -9.35 13.71
C TYR A 24 15.06 -9.34 13.12
N GLU A 25 15.16 -9.81 11.89
CA GLU A 25 16.40 -9.80 11.12
C GLU A 25 16.26 -8.83 9.95
N ALA A 26 17.23 -7.92 9.80
CA ALA A 26 17.29 -7.06 8.63
C ALA A 26 17.67 -7.88 7.40
N LYS A 27 16.87 -7.79 6.35
CA LYS A 27 17.18 -8.37 5.03
C LYS A 27 17.74 -7.29 4.11
N THR A 28 18.72 -7.66 3.30
CA THR A 28 19.48 -6.72 2.44
C THR A 28 19.81 -7.36 1.10
N GLY A 29 20.06 -6.54 0.08
CA GLY A 29 20.35 -7.03 -1.28
C GLY A 29 19.21 -7.91 -1.79
N ASP A 30 19.54 -9.00 -2.45
CA ASP A 30 18.56 -9.92 -3.06
C ASP A 30 17.62 -10.60 -2.05
N SER A 31 17.99 -10.62 -0.75
CA SER A 31 17.10 -11.15 0.30
C SER A 31 16.02 -10.17 0.76
N ASN A 32 16.11 -8.90 0.35
CA ASN A 32 15.09 -7.90 0.61
C ASN A 32 14.16 -7.81 -0.63
N PRO A 33 12.89 -8.23 -0.52
CA PRO A 33 11.97 -8.22 -1.67
C PRO A 33 11.64 -6.80 -2.17
N PHE A 34 11.93 -5.77 -1.37
CA PHE A 34 11.75 -4.37 -1.74
C PHE A 34 13.05 -3.71 -2.23
N ASN A 35 14.11 -4.49 -2.42
CA ASN A 35 15.41 -3.97 -2.84
C ASN A 35 15.30 -3.32 -4.23
N GLY A 36 15.82 -2.09 -4.36
CA GLY A 36 15.79 -1.33 -5.61
C GLY A 36 14.48 -0.60 -5.89
N ILE A 37 13.44 -0.76 -5.06
CA ILE A 37 12.24 0.07 -5.13
C ILE A 37 12.57 1.45 -4.53
N ASP A 38 12.53 2.48 -5.39
CA ASP A 38 12.61 3.89 -5.00
C ASP A 38 11.28 4.58 -5.33
N VAL A 39 10.67 5.13 -4.28
CA VAL A 39 9.35 5.77 -4.30
C VAL A 39 9.46 7.28 -4.02
N GLY A 40 10.68 7.80 -3.88
CA GLY A 40 10.94 9.19 -3.56
C GLY A 40 10.82 9.52 -2.07
N TYR A 41 10.33 10.72 -1.77
CA TYR A 41 10.38 11.29 -0.41
C TYR A 41 9.17 10.89 0.44
N SER A 42 9.42 10.70 1.74
CA SER A 42 8.39 10.49 2.76
C SER A 42 7.49 9.27 2.51
N ALA A 43 8.09 8.18 2.04
CA ALA A 43 7.40 6.93 1.77
C ALA A 43 6.56 6.43 2.95
N LYS A 44 5.28 6.15 2.70
CA LYS A 44 4.34 5.55 3.65
C LYS A 44 3.78 4.25 3.05
N PRO A 45 4.49 3.11 3.24
CA PRO A 45 4.08 1.84 2.65
C PRO A 45 2.93 1.20 3.43
N THR A 46 2.04 0.55 2.69
CA THR A 46 0.97 -0.33 3.16
C THR A 46 1.00 -1.60 2.32
N LEU A 47 0.79 -2.75 2.96
CA LEU A 47 0.68 -4.06 2.30
C LEU A 47 -0.76 -4.55 2.39
N ALA A 48 -1.34 -4.97 1.26
CA ALA A 48 -2.70 -5.50 1.16
C ALA A 48 -2.83 -6.35 -0.11
N ASP A 49 -3.80 -7.27 -0.13
CA ASP A 49 -4.15 -8.06 -1.31
C ASP A 49 -5.10 -7.22 -2.19
N ILE A 50 -4.56 -6.51 -3.18
CA ILE A 50 -5.30 -5.52 -3.98
C ILE A 50 -6.02 -6.18 -5.16
N ASP A 51 -5.48 -7.27 -5.67
CA ASP A 51 -6.04 -8.00 -6.82
C ASP A 51 -6.75 -9.32 -6.44
N GLY A 52 -6.85 -9.61 -5.14
CA GLY A 52 -7.62 -10.72 -4.59
C GLY A 52 -7.01 -12.09 -4.88
N ASP A 53 -5.71 -12.17 -5.17
CA ASP A 53 -5.03 -13.41 -5.50
C ASP A 53 -4.48 -14.16 -4.27
N GLY A 54 -4.60 -13.54 -3.08
CA GLY A 54 -4.22 -14.12 -1.80
C GLY A 54 -2.78 -13.80 -1.37
N ASP A 55 -2.05 -12.99 -2.12
CA ASP A 55 -0.76 -12.46 -1.72
C ASP A 55 -0.79 -10.94 -1.47
N LEU A 56 0.30 -10.39 -0.90
CA LEU A 56 0.31 -8.99 -0.46
C LEU A 56 1.07 -8.11 -1.45
N ASP A 57 0.33 -7.21 -2.09
CA ASP A 57 0.84 -6.12 -2.89
C ASP A 57 1.35 -4.96 -2.03
N LEU A 58 2.15 -4.10 -2.64
CA LEU A 58 2.71 -2.91 -2.00
C LEU A 58 2.07 -1.64 -2.57
N VAL A 59 1.43 -0.88 -1.70
CA VAL A 59 0.91 0.47 -1.98
C VAL A 59 1.73 1.49 -1.19
N VAL A 60 2.21 2.54 -1.84
CA VAL A 60 3.10 3.51 -1.22
C VAL A 60 2.61 4.93 -1.45
N GLY A 61 2.24 5.60 -0.36
CA GLY A 61 2.08 7.05 -0.35
C GLY A 61 3.41 7.78 -0.22
N GLY A 62 3.44 9.06 -0.57
CA GLY A 62 4.65 9.88 -0.55
C GLY A 62 4.31 11.37 -0.50
N SER A 63 5.34 12.20 -0.52
CA SER A 63 5.18 13.66 -0.43
C SER A 63 4.37 14.27 -1.58
N ASP A 64 4.30 13.59 -2.74
CA ASP A 64 3.61 14.06 -3.95
C ASP A 64 2.08 13.92 -3.91
N GLY A 65 1.51 13.40 -2.81
CA GLY A 65 0.06 13.27 -2.65
C GLY A 65 -0.56 12.10 -3.40
N THR A 66 0.20 11.41 -4.25
CA THR A 66 -0.26 10.29 -5.07
C THR A 66 0.04 8.94 -4.42
N LEU A 67 -0.41 7.85 -5.05
CA LEU A 67 -0.06 6.47 -4.66
C LEU A 67 0.75 5.77 -5.76
N LYS A 68 1.82 5.10 -5.34
CA LYS A 68 2.56 4.16 -6.19
C LYS A 68 2.10 2.74 -5.85
N TYR A 69 1.83 1.94 -6.88
CA TYR A 69 1.37 0.57 -6.74
C TYR A 69 2.37 -0.41 -7.35
N TYR A 70 2.71 -1.43 -6.56
CA TYR A 70 3.53 -2.55 -6.97
C TYR A 70 2.78 -3.84 -6.68
N GLN A 71 2.31 -4.49 -7.73
CA GLN A 71 1.67 -5.80 -7.64
C GLN A 71 2.74 -6.83 -7.29
N ASN A 72 2.45 -7.74 -6.36
CA ASN A 72 3.28 -8.91 -6.16
C ASN A 72 2.87 -9.99 -7.18
N THR A 73 3.67 -10.17 -8.23
CA THR A 73 3.44 -11.20 -9.25
C THR A 73 4.11 -12.53 -8.90
N GLY A 74 4.58 -12.66 -7.66
CA GLY A 74 5.32 -13.81 -7.16
C GLY A 74 4.40 -14.81 -6.45
N ILE A 75 4.80 -15.21 -5.24
CA ILE A 75 3.97 -15.95 -4.30
C ILE A 75 4.22 -15.40 -2.90
N THR A 76 3.31 -15.62 -1.96
CA THR A 76 3.41 -15.13 -0.57
C THR A 76 4.76 -15.42 0.10
N SER A 77 5.38 -16.58 -0.15
CA SER A 77 6.67 -16.96 0.45
C SER A 77 7.90 -16.39 -0.26
N ASN A 78 7.75 -15.90 -1.48
CA ASN A 78 8.82 -15.34 -2.30
C ASN A 78 8.25 -14.26 -3.23
N PRO A 79 7.88 -13.09 -2.68
CA PRO A 79 7.21 -12.05 -3.43
C PRO A 79 8.14 -11.44 -4.48
N THR A 80 7.57 -11.00 -5.59
CA THR A 80 8.25 -10.25 -6.66
C THR A 80 7.37 -9.08 -7.06
N TYR A 81 7.83 -7.87 -6.78
CA TYR A 81 7.05 -6.66 -6.97
C TYR A 81 7.27 -6.04 -8.35
N GLU A 82 6.20 -5.87 -9.11
CA GLU A 82 6.18 -5.20 -10.40
C GLU A 82 5.38 -3.89 -10.29
N VAL A 83 5.98 -2.77 -10.69
CA VAL A 83 5.28 -1.48 -10.71
C VAL A 83 4.17 -1.49 -11.77
N LYS A 84 2.97 -1.05 -11.38
CA LYS A 84 1.86 -0.83 -12.31
C LYS A 84 1.57 0.66 -12.45
N THR A 85 1.20 1.09 -13.66
CA THR A 85 0.98 2.49 -14.02
C THR A 85 -0.20 2.62 -14.98
N GLY A 86 -0.76 3.83 -15.09
CA GLY A 86 -1.92 4.11 -15.94
C GLY A 86 -3.11 3.21 -15.58
N ASP A 87 -3.81 2.68 -16.58
CA ASP A 87 -5.00 1.84 -16.40
C ASP A 87 -4.75 0.56 -15.57
N SER A 88 -3.49 0.11 -15.45
CA SER A 88 -3.13 -1.05 -14.62
C SER A 88 -2.90 -0.69 -13.14
N ASN A 89 -2.87 0.59 -12.80
CA ASN A 89 -2.79 1.07 -11.42
C ASN A 89 -4.21 1.47 -10.95
N PRO A 90 -4.84 0.72 -10.03
CA PRO A 90 -6.19 1.04 -9.58
C PRO A 90 -6.28 2.37 -8.82
N PHE A 91 -5.15 2.92 -8.38
CA PHE A 91 -5.06 4.21 -7.71
C PHE A 91 -4.69 5.37 -8.65
N ASP A 92 -4.60 5.12 -9.97
CA ASP A 92 -4.26 6.16 -10.94
C ASP A 92 -5.27 7.32 -10.87
N GLY A 93 -4.76 8.55 -10.87
CA GLY A 93 -5.57 9.76 -10.73
C GLY A 93 -6.02 10.10 -9.30
N ILE A 94 -5.74 9.25 -8.29
CA ILE A 94 -5.96 9.61 -6.88
C ILE A 94 -4.82 10.52 -6.41
N ASP A 95 -5.20 11.74 -6.01
CA ASP A 95 -4.28 12.74 -5.48
C ASP A 95 -4.92 13.44 -4.27
N VAL A 96 -4.22 13.41 -3.14
CA VAL A 96 -4.65 14.13 -1.93
C VAL A 96 -4.02 15.50 -1.76
N GLY A 97 -3.03 15.86 -2.59
CA GLY A 97 -2.27 17.11 -2.49
C GLY A 97 -0.85 16.82 -2.02
N ASP A 98 -0.64 16.74 -0.70
CA ASP A 98 0.69 16.51 -0.13
C ASP A 98 0.70 15.41 0.94
N TYR A 99 1.77 14.62 0.97
CA TYR A 99 2.03 13.57 1.98
C TYR A 99 0.91 12.54 2.14
N SER A 100 0.59 11.82 1.07
CA SER A 100 -0.37 10.71 1.09
C SER A 100 0.03 9.62 2.10
N ALA A 101 -0.93 9.19 2.91
CA ALA A 101 -0.80 8.10 3.86
C ALA A 101 -1.95 7.09 3.68
N PRO A 102 -1.77 6.04 2.85
CA PRO A 102 -2.82 5.08 2.55
C PRO A 102 -3.08 4.11 3.71
N THR A 103 -4.34 3.75 3.91
CA THR A 103 -4.79 2.60 4.71
C THR A 103 -5.95 1.94 3.97
N LEU A 104 -5.93 0.61 3.90
CA LEU A 104 -6.93 -0.18 3.21
C LEU A 104 -7.69 -1.07 4.19
N ALA A 105 -9.00 -1.14 4.05
CA ALA A 105 -9.88 -1.99 4.84
C ALA A 105 -11.26 -2.09 4.16
N ASP A 106 -11.96 -3.19 4.36
CA ASP A 106 -13.39 -3.31 4.03
C ASP A 106 -14.20 -2.47 5.03
N ILE A 107 -14.62 -1.25 4.62
CA ILE A 107 -15.26 -0.27 5.52
C ILE A 107 -16.78 -0.37 5.46
N ASP A 108 -17.35 -0.68 4.30
CA ASP A 108 -18.80 -0.80 4.13
C ASP A 108 -19.31 -2.25 4.26
N GLY A 109 -18.42 -3.24 4.37
CA GLY A 109 -18.73 -4.62 4.66
C GLY A 109 -19.15 -5.43 3.43
N ASP A 110 -18.79 -4.99 2.23
CA ASP A 110 -19.14 -5.67 0.98
C ASP A 110 -18.11 -6.74 0.54
N GLY A 111 -16.99 -6.84 1.27
CA GLY A 111 -15.97 -7.86 1.07
C GLY A 111 -14.84 -7.44 0.13
N ASP A 112 -14.78 -6.18 -0.29
CA ASP A 112 -13.62 -5.63 -0.97
C ASP A 112 -12.92 -4.51 -0.16
N LEU A 113 -11.70 -4.15 -0.56
CA LEU A 113 -10.90 -3.20 0.21
C LEU A 113 -11.17 -1.77 -0.24
N ASP A 114 -11.70 -0.96 0.68
CA ASP A 114 -11.78 0.48 0.53
C ASP A 114 -10.47 1.18 0.93
N LEU A 115 -10.29 2.40 0.43
CA LEU A 115 -9.11 3.23 0.70
C LEU A 115 -9.46 4.44 1.59
N VAL A 116 -8.72 4.59 2.68
CA VAL A 116 -8.65 5.83 3.47
C VAL A 116 -7.28 6.46 3.28
N MET A 117 -7.26 7.73 2.89
CA MET A 117 -6.05 8.51 2.64
C MET A 117 -5.93 9.64 3.65
N GLY A 118 -4.86 9.63 4.42
CA GLY A 118 -4.40 10.80 5.17
C GLY A 118 -3.61 11.76 4.29
N GLU A 119 -3.66 13.04 4.64
CA GLU A 119 -2.97 14.17 4.00
C GLU A 119 -2.24 15.01 5.07
N VAL A 120 -1.24 15.81 4.66
CA VAL A 120 -0.35 16.55 5.58
C VAL A 120 -1.05 17.41 6.63
N TYR A 121 -2.21 18.00 6.32
CA TYR A 121 -2.96 18.89 7.22
C TYR A 121 -4.00 18.14 8.07
N GLY A 122 -3.97 16.81 8.07
CA GLY A 122 -4.81 15.97 8.92
C GLY A 122 -6.20 15.69 8.34
N THR A 123 -6.45 16.05 7.08
CA THR A 123 -7.68 15.66 6.39
C THR A 123 -7.61 14.17 6.06
N LEU A 124 -8.72 13.46 6.30
CA LEU A 124 -8.92 12.10 5.81
C LEU A 124 -9.85 12.15 4.61
N LYS A 125 -9.46 11.51 3.51
CA LYS A 125 -10.30 11.27 2.34
C LYS A 125 -10.65 9.79 2.27
N TYR A 126 -11.90 9.49 1.99
CA TYR A 126 -12.40 8.13 1.82
C TYR A 126 -12.73 7.88 0.34
N TYR A 127 -12.26 6.75 -0.17
CA TYR A 127 -12.53 6.25 -1.49
C TYR A 127 -13.11 4.86 -1.36
N GLN A 128 -14.38 4.71 -1.73
CA GLN A 128 -15.02 3.39 -1.78
C GLN A 128 -14.49 2.66 -3.00
N ASN A 129 -14.14 1.39 -2.86
CA ASN A 129 -13.99 0.52 -4.01
C ASN A 129 -15.39 0.10 -4.48
N THR A 130 -15.74 0.56 -5.67
CA THR A 130 -17.02 0.24 -6.33
C THR A 130 -16.89 -0.86 -7.37
N GLY A 131 -15.68 -1.42 -7.49
CA GLY A 131 -15.33 -2.47 -8.42
C GLY A 131 -15.60 -3.85 -7.82
N THR A 132 -14.56 -4.66 -7.80
CA THR A 132 -14.56 -5.99 -7.18
C THR A 132 -13.20 -6.21 -6.52
N THR A 133 -13.08 -7.20 -5.64
CA THR A 133 -11.80 -7.58 -5.04
C THR A 133 -10.70 -7.82 -6.08
N SER A 134 -11.02 -8.40 -7.24
CA SER A 134 -10.03 -8.72 -8.28
C SER A 134 -9.87 -7.66 -9.37
N ASN A 135 -10.69 -6.61 -9.34
CA ASN A 135 -10.61 -5.48 -10.27
C ASN A 135 -11.15 -4.23 -9.56
N PRO A 136 -10.36 -3.67 -8.64
CA PRO A 136 -10.80 -2.55 -7.82
C PRO A 136 -10.95 -1.26 -8.64
N ALA A 137 -11.92 -0.44 -8.25
CA ALA A 137 -12.20 0.86 -8.85
C ALA A 137 -12.65 1.85 -7.77
N TYR A 138 -11.79 2.82 -7.48
CA TYR A 138 -11.98 3.71 -6.33
C TYR A 138 -12.73 5.00 -6.69
N GLU A 139 -13.81 5.28 -5.96
CA GLU A 139 -14.59 6.51 -6.07
C GLU A 139 -14.55 7.31 -4.76
N ALA A 140 -14.18 8.59 -4.86
CA ALA A 140 -14.18 9.49 -3.72
C ALA A 140 -15.60 9.69 -3.16
N LYS A 141 -15.77 9.51 -1.85
CA LYS A 141 -17.01 9.85 -1.16
C LYS A 141 -16.82 11.13 -0.36
N ASN A 142 -17.61 12.15 -0.72
CA ASN A 142 -17.37 13.51 -0.24
C ASN A 142 -17.81 13.77 1.21
N GLU A 143 -18.56 12.88 1.84
CA GLU A 143 -18.91 12.97 3.25
C GLU A 143 -19.11 11.55 3.82
N MET A 144 -18.40 11.21 4.89
CA MET A 144 -18.72 10.05 5.72
C MET A 144 -20.01 10.38 6.47
N THR A 145 -21.16 10.28 5.80
CA THR A 145 -22.46 10.47 6.45
C THR A 145 -22.68 9.24 7.31
N ILE A 146 -22.41 9.37 8.62
CA ILE A 146 -22.77 8.35 9.59
C ILE A 146 -24.30 8.30 9.62
N LEU A 147 -24.89 7.26 9.00
CA LEU A 147 -26.31 6.94 9.12
C LEU A 147 -26.57 6.15 10.40
#